data_AF-A0A6G6W933-F1
#
_entry.id   AF-A0A6G6W933-F1
#
_cell.length_a   1.000
_cell.length_b   1.000
_cell.length_c   1.000
_cell.angle_alpha   90.00
_cell.angle_beta   90.00
_cell.angle_gamma   90.00
#
_symmetry.space_group_name_H-M   'P 1'
#
loop_
_entity.id
_entity.type
_entity.pdbx_description
1 polymer ?
#
loop_
_entity_poly.entity_id
_entity_poly.type
_entity_poly.pdbx_seq_one_letter_code
_entity_poly.pdbx_strand_id
1 'polypeptide(L)'
;MSGWWRTNRVWLAALPFCVAGAAAASSYNVKDNWYDAGLHHRIAEGSAHTWVEVHDEYTDPVGPTSRTYRVRLDAVGDTPLYPYWEDGTPAPPPDGLRAVTVRLDWRAEPDQQLRGCTLALVDEDGRRFEADTTDACTPFEQGGPEAPSPGADERPTTGPEGEPERPASWTTNPVVLVPEDTQISEVWVYWETPDHVDLRVP
;
A
#
# COMPACT_ATOMS: atom_id res chain seq x y z
N MET A 1 4.65 12.20 -55.50
CA MET A 1 4.33 12.11 -54.05
C MET A 1 2.89 12.51 -53.69
N SER A 2 2.03 12.95 -54.63
CA SER A 2 0.67 13.45 -54.34
C SER A 2 -0.44 12.38 -54.27
N GLY A 3 -0.20 11.17 -54.78
CA GLY A 3 -1.22 10.11 -54.84
C GLY A 3 -1.62 9.56 -53.48
N TRP A 4 -0.67 9.37 -52.57
CA TRP A 4 -0.90 8.79 -51.24
C TRP A 4 -1.86 9.63 -50.39
N TRP A 5 -1.67 10.96 -50.37
CA TRP A 5 -2.53 11.88 -49.62
C TRP A 5 -3.98 11.87 -50.12
N ARG A 6 -4.21 11.79 -51.44
CA ARG A 6 -5.57 11.68 -51.99
C ARG A 6 -6.25 10.37 -51.65
N THR A 7 -5.50 9.27 -51.66
CA THR A 7 -6.04 7.94 -51.30
C THR A 7 -6.38 7.84 -49.82
N ASN A 8 -5.60 8.47 -48.94
CA ASN A 8 -5.76 8.36 -47.49
C ASN A 8 -6.56 9.50 -46.84
N ARG A 9 -6.99 10.53 -47.58
CA ARG A 9 -7.66 11.72 -47.01
C ARG A 9 -8.87 11.40 -46.13
N VAL A 10 -9.65 10.37 -46.47
CA VAL A 10 -10.83 9.96 -45.69
C VAL A 10 -10.41 9.30 -44.38
N TRP A 11 -9.41 8.42 -44.44
CA TRP A 11 -8.86 7.76 -43.26
C TRP A 11 -8.19 8.75 -42.31
N LEU A 12 -7.47 9.74 -42.85
CA LEU A 12 -6.87 10.82 -42.06
C LEU A 12 -7.93 11.69 -41.39
N ALA A 13 -9.06 11.97 -42.07
CA ALA A 13 -10.19 12.69 -41.48
C ALA A 13 -10.94 11.85 -40.43
N ALA A 14 -10.98 10.52 -40.58
CA ALA A 14 -11.56 9.61 -39.61
C ALA A 14 -10.66 9.38 -38.37
N LEU A 15 -9.35 9.56 -38.51
CA LEU A 15 -8.37 9.26 -37.46
C LEU A 15 -8.66 9.95 -36.12
N PRO A 16 -9.01 11.26 -36.04
CA PRO A 16 -9.36 11.89 -34.77
C PRO A 16 -10.57 11.23 -34.08
N PHE A 17 -11.56 10.78 -34.86
CA PHE A 17 -12.73 10.08 -34.32
C PHE A 17 -12.37 8.68 -33.84
N CYS A 18 -11.51 7.96 -34.55
CA CYS A 18 -10.99 6.67 -34.10
C CYS A 18 -10.18 6.82 -32.80
N VAL A 19 -9.32 7.84 -32.70
CA VAL A 19 -8.55 8.14 -31.48
C VAL A 19 -9.49 8.51 -30.33
N ALA A 20 -10.48 9.37 -30.57
CA ALA A 20 -11.47 9.73 -29.56
C ALA A 20 -12.31 8.52 -29.10
N GLY A 21 -12.72 7.66 -30.03
CA GLY A 21 -13.43 6.43 -29.74
C GLY A 21 -12.59 5.44 -28.92
N ALA A 22 -11.31 5.28 -29.28
CA ALA A 22 -10.37 4.46 -28.51
C ALA A 22 -10.11 5.03 -27.11
N ALA A 23 -9.93 6.34 -26.99
CA ALA A 23 -9.74 7.02 -25.70
C ALA A 23 -11.00 6.90 -24.81
N ALA A 24 -12.19 7.11 -25.38
CA ALA A 24 -13.45 6.91 -24.66
C ALA A 24 -13.63 5.46 -24.23
N ALA A 25 -13.33 4.51 -25.12
CA ALA A 25 -13.37 3.09 -24.79
C ALA A 25 -12.32 2.69 -23.73
N SER A 26 -11.20 3.40 -23.63
CA SER A 26 -10.17 3.17 -22.60
C SER A 26 -10.37 4.02 -21.34
N SER A 27 -11.37 4.90 -21.29
CA SER A 27 -11.57 5.81 -20.16
C SER A 27 -11.87 5.10 -18.84
N TYR A 28 -12.46 3.89 -18.91
CA TYR A 28 -12.66 3.05 -17.73
C TYR A 28 -11.32 2.67 -17.07
N ASN A 29 -10.23 2.51 -17.83
CA ASN A 29 -8.91 2.21 -17.24
C ASN A 29 -8.39 3.36 -16.37
N VAL A 30 -8.75 4.61 -16.69
CA VAL A 30 -8.38 5.76 -15.86
C VAL A 30 -9.17 5.74 -14.56
N LYS A 31 -10.44 5.37 -14.60
CA LYS A 31 -11.23 5.21 -13.38
C LYS A 31 -10.72 4.02 -12.58
N ASP A 32 -10.74 2.82 -13.14
CA ASP A 32 -10.55 1.59 -12.39
C ASP A 32 -9.08 1.42 -11.98
N ASN A 33 -8.14 1.59 -12.91
CA ASN A 33 -6.71 1.29 -12.64
C ASN A 33 -5.92 2.48 -12.09
N TRP A 34 -6.35 3.71 -12.39
CA TRP A 34 -5.65 4.90 -11.88
C TRP A 34 -6.37 5.45 -10.66
N TYR A 35 -7.66 5.75 -10.75
CA TYR A 35 -8.37 6.42 -9.66
C TYR A 35 -8.76 5.48 -8.51
N ASP A 36 -9.45 4.37 -8.80
CA ASP A 36 -9.98 3.45 -7.78
C ASP A 36 -8.88 2.54 -7.20
N ALA A 37 -7.95 2.09 -8.05
CA ALA A 37 -6.78 1.29 -7.62
C ALA A 37 -5.59 2.14 -7.15
N GLY A 38 -5.63 3.46 -7.35
CA GLY A 38 -4.59 4.36 -6.86
C GLY A 38 -4.85 4.77 -5.43
N LEU A 39 -3.79 5.01 -4.65
CA LEU A 39 -3.88 5.52 -3.28
C LEU A 39 -4.10 7.04 -3.29
N HIS A 40 -5.29 7.46 -3.75
CA HIS A 40 -5.63 8.86 -3.95
C HIS A 40 -6.44 9.48 -2.81
N HIS A 41 -6.94 8.67 -1.88
CA HIS A 41 -7.72 9.14 -0.75
C HIS A 41 -6.89 9.03 0.54
N ARG A 42 -6.54 10.18 1.11
CA ARG A 42 -5.78 10.25 2.36
C ARG A 42 -6.76 10.31 3.51
N ILE A 43 -6.78 9.28 4.35
CA ILE A 43 -7.70 9.20 5.48
C ILE A 43 -7.11 9.78 6.77
N ALA A 44 -5.78 9.84 6.88
CA ALA A 44 -5.09 10.49 7.98
C ALA A 44 -3.68 10.95 7.57
N GLU A 45 -3.14 11.94 8.27
CA GLU A 45 -1.76 12.40 8.08
C GLU A 45 -1.06 12.76 9.40
N GLY A 46 0.27 12.65 9.42
CA GLY A 46 1.07 13.15 10.53
C GLY A 46 2.56 13.25 10.25
N SER A 47 3.27 14.00 11.08
CA SER A 47 4.73 14.06 11.07
C SER A 47 5.34 12.90 11.87
N ALA A 48 6.59 12.56 11.57
CA ALA A 48 7.39 11.68 12.41
C ALA A 48 7.32 12.04 13.90
N HIS A 49 7.42 11.01 14.73
CA HIS A 49 7.32 11.03 16.19
C HIS A 49 5.98 11.54 16.76
N THR A 50 4.97 11.73 15.91
CA THR A 50 3.61 12.10 16.33
C THR A 50 2.67 10.92 16.15
N TRP A 51 1.87 10.63 17.18
CA TRP A 51 0.81 9.63 17.08
C TRP A 51 -0.32 10.15 16.20
N VAL A 52 -0.60 9.44 15.12
CA VAL A 52 -1.76 9.63 14.25
C VAL A 52 -2.85 8.66 14.69
N GLU A 53 -4.06 9.15 14.91
CA GLU A 53 -5.23 8.31 15.17
C GLU A 53 -6.02 8.14 13.88
N VAL A 54 -6.37 6.89 13.57
CA VAL A 54 -6.97 6.51 12.31
C VAL A 54 -8.26 5.75 12.60
N HIS A 55 -9.31 6.15 11.91
CA HIS A 55 -10.57 5.42 11.83
C HIS A 55 -10.85 5.18 10.35
N ASP A 56 -10.94 3.91 9.98
CA ASP A 56 -11.03 3.47 8.60
C ASP A 56 -12.28 2.60 8.44
N GLU A 57 -13.17 3.00 7.53
CA GLU A 57 -14.43 2.34 7.23
C GLU A 57 -14.27 1.53 5.93
N TYR A 58 -14.54 0.23 6.00
CA TYR A 58 -14.37 -0.68 4.87
C TYR A 58 -15.49 -1.71 4.79
N THR A 59 -15.53 -2.45 3.69
CA THR A 59 -16.49 -3.55 3.49
C THR A 59 -15.72 -4.84 3.26
N ASP A 60 -16.05 -5.85 4.04
CA ASP A 60 -15.50 -7.21 3.91
C ASP A 60 -16.60 -8.20 3.49
N PRO A 61 -16.30 -9.50 3.34
CA PRO A 61 -17.31 -10.50 2.98
C PRO A 61 -18.53 -10.61 3.90
N VAL A 62 -18.47 -10.12 5.15
CA VAL A 62 -19.59 -10.14 6.11
C VAL A 62 -20.42 -8.85 5.99
N GLY A 63 -19.82 -7.75 5.54
CA GLY A 63 -20.50 -6.49 5.25
C GLY A 63 -19.68 -5.24 5.63
N PRO A 64 -20.32 -4.09 5.82
CA PRO A 64 -19.65 -2.88 6.31
C PRO A 64 -19.09 -3.08 7.73
N THR A 65 -17.93 -2.48 7.98
CA THR A 65 -17.23 -2.50 9.27
C THR A 65 -16.21 -1.36 9.33
N SER A 66 -15.46 -1.29 10.43
CA SER A 66 -14.40 -0.31 10.60
C SER A 66 -13.23 -0.88 11.39
N ARG A 67 -12.07 -0.26 11.27
CA ARG A 67 -10.90 -0.49 12.12
C ARG A 67 -10.42 0.83 12.71
N THR A 68 -9.97 0.79 13.97
CA THR A 68 -9.44 1.95 14.67
C THR A 68 -8.07 1.62 15.24
N TYR A 69 -7.09 2.46 14.96
CA TYR A 69 -5.72 2.27 15.45
C TYR A 69 -4.98 3.61 15.54
N ARG A 70 -3.81 3.56 16.17
CA ARG A 70 -2.86 4.65 16.19
C ARG A 70 -1.52 4.17 15.68
N VAL A 71 -0.88 4.99 14.87
CA VAL A 71 0.43 4.71 14.31
C VAL A 71 1.35 5.91 14.51
N ARG A 72 2.64 5.66 14.70
CA ARG A 72 3.66 6.67 14.79
C ARG A 72 4.91 6.23 14.04
N LEU A 73 5.36 7.07 13.12
CA LEU A 73 6.65 6.90 12.46
C LEU A 73 7.79 7.29 13.40
N ASP A 74 8.65 6.34 13.75
CA ASP A 74 9.76 6.58 14.67
C ASP A 74 11.10 6.74 13.94
N ALA A 75 11.34 5.97 12.89
CA ALA A 75 12.59 6.09 12.15
C ALA A 75 12.42 5.55 10.73
N VAL A 76 13.15 6.16 9.79
CA VAL A 76 13.44 5.61 8.48
C VAL A 76 14.96 5.57 8.35
N GLY A 77 15.51 4.43 7.95
CA GLY A 77 16.96 4.29 7.84
C GLY A 77 17.39 3.12 6.97
N ASP A 78 18.66 3.11 6.59
CA ASP A 78 19.22 2.01 5.82
C ASP A 78 19.45 0.77 6.69
N THR A 79 19.23 -0.40 6.11
CA THR A 79 19.62 -1.70 6.66
C THR A 79 20.48 -2.46 5.66
N PRO A 80 21.52 -3.19 6.11
CA PRO A 80 22.39 -3.94 5.19
C PRO A 80 21.72 -5.19 4.60
N LEU A 81 20.58 -5.63 5.16
CA LEU A 81 19.92 -6.87 4.79
C LEU A 81 18.46 -6.62 4.43
N TYR A 82 18.04 -7.24 3.33
CA TYR A 82 16.66 -7.38 2.92
C TYR A 82 16.13 -8.76 3.35
N PRO A 83 15.04 -8.84 4.13
CA PRO A 83 14.60 -10.10 4.73
C PRO A 83 13.66 -10.94 3.85
N TYR A 84 13.12 -10.38 2.77
CA TYR A 84 12.03 -11.00 1.99
C TYR A 84 12.52 -11.66 0.69
N TRP A 85 13.66 -12.35 0.73
CA TRP A 85 14.12 -13.15 -0.40
C TRP A 85 13.28 -14.41 -0.58
N GLU A 86 13.26 -14.97 -1.80
CA GLU A 86 12.46 -16.14 -2.16
C GLU A 86 12.73 -17.37 -1.27
N ASP A 87 13.96 -17.50 -0.75
CA ASP A 87 14.38 -18.60 0.12
C ASP A 87 14.23 -18.28 1.63
N GLY A 88 13.67 -17.11 1.96
CA GLY A 88 13.48 -16.62 3.33
C GLY A 88 14.77 -16.25 4.06
N THR A 89 15.93 -16.26 3.40
CA THR A 89 17.21 -15.94 4.01
C THR A 89 17.54 -14.48 3.78
N PRO A 90 17.73 -13.66 4.85
CA PRO A 90 18.12 -12.26 4.66
C PRO A 90 19.45 -12.13 3.91
N ALA A 91 19.48 -11.30 2.88
CA ALA A 91 20.67 -11.07 2.06
C ALA A 91 20.78 -9.59 1.66
N PRO A 92 21.97 -9.12 1.26
CA PRO A 92 22.17 -7.74 0.82
C PRO A 92 21.26 -7.36 -0.35
N PRO A 93 20.87 -6.07 -0.48
CA PRO A 93 20.12 -5.61 -1.64
C PRO A 93 20.94 -5.79 -2.94
N PRO A 94 20.28 -5.99 -4.10
CA PRO A 94 20.95 -6.03 -5.40
C PRO A 94 21.64 -4.71 -5.72
N ASP A 95 22.65 -4.76 -6.60
CA ASP A 95 23.36 -3.57 -7.07
C ASP A 95 22.38 -2.49 -7.59
N GLY A 96 22.59 -1.23 -7.16
CA GLY A 96 21.74 -0.10 -7.52
C GLY A 96 20.49 0.06 -6.66
N LEU A 97 20.25 -0.86 -5.71
CA LEU A 97 19.20 -0.76 -4.71
C LEU A 97 19.79 -0.69 -3.30
N ARG A 98 19.05 -0.04 -2.40
CA ARG A 98 19.29 -0.07 -0.96
C ARG A 98 18.04 -0.57 -0.24
N ALA A 99 18.25 -1.23 0.89
CA ALA A 99 17.18 -1.69 1.75
C ALA A 99 16.93 -0.66 2.85
N VAL A 100 15.69 -0.19 2.95
CA VAL A 100 15.26 0.84 3.90
C VAL A 100 14.35 0.21 4.93
N THR A 101 14.76 0.22 6.19
CA THR A 101 13.92 -0.17 7.31
C THR A 101 13.09 1.01 7.80
N VAL A 102 11.82 0.73 8.09
CA VAL A 102 10.88 1.72 8.63
C VAL A 102 10.42 1.23 9.99
N ARG A 103 10.72 1.99 11.04
CA ARG A 103 10.26 1.68 12.39
C ARG A 103 8.94 2.39 12.65
N LEU A 104 7.90 1.59 12.88
CA LEU A 104 6.56 2.07 13.21
C LEU A 104 6.15 1.56 14.59
N ASP A 105 5.65 2.46 15.43
CA ASP A 105 5.01 2.15 16.68
C ASP A 105 3.49 2.17 16.51
N TRP A 106 2.81 1.18 17.08
CA TRP A 106 1.38 0.94 16.89
C TRP A 106 0.63 0.83 18.21
N ARG A 107 -0.65 1.21 18.17
CA ARG A 107 -1.64 0.91 19.21
C ARG A 107 -2.98 0.58 18.59
N ALA A 108 -3.60 -0.51 19.00
CA ALA A 108 -4.96 -0.86 18.62
C ALA A 108 -5.52 -1.85 19.65
N GLU A 109 -6.83 -1.99 19.71
CA GLU A 109 -7.41 -3.09 20.46
C GLU A 109 -7.03 -4.45 19.81
N PRO A 110 -6.85 -5.53 20.60
CA PRO A 110 -6.43 -6.82 20.07
C PRO A 110 -7.37 -7.42 19.02
N ASP A 111 -8.64 -7.04 19.05
CA ASP A 111 -9.70 -7.49 18.14
C ASP A 111 -9.74 -6.75 16.79
N GLN A 112 -8.92 -5.71 16.61
CA GLN A 112 -8.89 -4.96 15.36
C GLN A 112 -8.21 -5.77 14.25
N GLN A 113 -8.93 -6.03 13.17
CA GLN A 113 -8.40 -6.68 11.97
C GLN A 113 -7.41 -5.74 11.26
N LEU A 114 -6.12 -6.01 11.45
CA LEU A 114 -5.02 -5.22 10.90
C LEU A 114 -4.03 -6.06 10.06
N ARG A 115 -4.31 -7.35 9.85
CA ARG A 115 -3.60 -8.18 8.86
C ARG A 115 -3.93 -7.73 7.43
N GLY A 116 -3.04 -8.01 6.47
CA GLY A 116 -3.22 -7.56 5.09
C GLY A 116 -2.77 -6.11 4.84
N CYS A 117 -2.03 -5.53 5.79
CA CYS A 117 -1.52 -4.16 5.68
C CYS A 117 -0.26 -4.09 4.80
N THR A 118 -0.27 -3.18 3.84
CA THR A 118 0.88 -2.84 3.01
C THR A 118 1.51 -1.53 3.49
N LEU A 119 2.84 -1.49 3.42
CA LEU A 119 3.62 -0.28 3.60
C LEU A 119 4.27 0.12 2.28
N ALA A 120 4.26 1.42 1.99
CA ALA A 120 5.03 1.99 0.91
C ALA A 120 5.89 3.17 1.37
N LEU A 121 7.04 3.33 0.74
CA LEU A 121 7.83 4.54 0.78
C LEU A 121 7.50 5.39 -0.43
N VAL A 122 7.41 6.70 -0.23
CA VAL A 122 7.15 7.67 -1.29
C VAL A 122 8.27 8.71 -1.31
N ASP A 123 8.71 9.08 -2.51
CA ASP A 123 9.73 10.10 -2.71
C ASP A 123 9.14 11.48 -3.05
N GLU A 124 10.02 12.47 -3.23
CA GLU A 124 9.62 13.86 -3.55
C GLU A 124 8.89 14.00 -4.89
N ASP A 125 9.08 13.05 -5.82
CA ASP A 125 8.40 13.01 -7.11
C ASP A 125 7.07 12.23 -7.07
N GLY A 126 6.70 11.67 -5.90
CA GLY A 126 5.52 10.85 -5.70
C GLY A 126 5.66 9.42 -6.22
N ARG A 127 6.88 8.94 -6.49
CA ARG A 127 7.12 7.53 -6.84
C ARG A 127 7.00 6.68 -5.57
N ARG A 128 6.31 5.54 -5.71
CA ARG A 128 5.98 4.62 -4.62
C ARG A 128 6.79 3.33 -4.71
N PHE A 129 7.31 2.88 -3.57
CA PHE A 129 8.05 1.63 -3.41
C PHE A 129 7.43 0.82 -2.27
N GLU A 130 6.98 -0.40 -2.53
CA GLU A 130 6.23 -1.19 -1.54
C GLU A 130 7.11 -2.21 -0.83
N ALA A 131 6.78 -2.48 0.43
CA ALA A 131 7.33 -3.62 1.14
C ALA A 131 6.82 -4.92 0.50
N ASP A 132 7.69 -5.91 0.36
CA ASP A 132 7.35 -7.24 -0.16
C ASP A 132 6.78 -8.13 0.96
N THR A 133 5.75 -7.59 1.62
CA THR A 133 4.98 -8.28 2.64
C THR A 133 3.61 -7.62 2.74
N THR A 134 2.59 -8.43 2.96
CA THR A 134 1.21 -7.99 3.19
C THR A 134 0.88 -7.88 4.67
N ASP A 135 1.85 -8.01 5.58
CA ASP A 135 1.62 -7.90 7.03
C ASP A 135 2.64 -6.95 7.69
N ALA A 136 2.93 -5.83 7.02
CA ALA A 136 3.93 -4.85 7.46
C ALA A 136 3.59 -4.17 8.80
N CYS A 137 2.32 -4.23 9.20
CA CYS A 137 1.75 -3.43 10.28
C CYS A 137 1.47 -4.24 11.54
N THR A 138 1.63 -5.56 11.50
CA THR A 138 1.36 -6.45 12.63
C THR A 138 2.59 -7.26 13.04
N PRO A 139 2.71 -7.71 14.29
CA PRO A 139 3.76 -8.65 14.69
C PRO A 139 3.57 -10.01 14.00
N PHE A 140 4.67 -10.63 13.56
CA PHE A 140 4.66 -11.87 12.76
C PHE A 140 3.88 -13.04 13.42
N GLU A 141 4.04 -13.26 14.72
CA GLU A 141 3.41 -14.37 15.44
C GLU A 141 2.12 -13.99 16.17
N GLN A 142 1.75 -12.71 16.12
CA GLN A 142 0.67 -12.13 16.93
C GLN A 142 -0.09 -11.12 16.06
N GLY A 143 -0.50 -11.55 14.87
CA GLY A 143 -1.10 -10.65 13.88
C GLY A 143 -2.49 -10.14 14.25
N GLY A 144 -3.19 -10.90 15.11
CA GLY A 144 -4.58 -10.65 15.44
C GLY A 144 -5.54 -11.24 14.39
N PRO A 145 -6.80 -10.78 14.35
CA PRO A 145 -7.83 -11.35 13.49
C PRO A 145 -7.52 -11.25 12.00
N GLU A 146 -7.90 -12.29 11.27
CA GLU A 146 -7.85 -12.35 9.80
C GLU A 146 -9.14 -11.82 9.18
N ALA A 147 -9.08 -11.43 7.90
CA ALA A 147 -10.27 -11.12 7.12
C ALA A 147 -11.21 -12.34 7.08
N PRO A 148 -12.53 -12.15 7.21
CA PRO A 148 -13.46 -13.26 7.12
C PRO A 148 -13.40 -13.90 5.73
N SER A 149 -13.49 -15.23 5.69
CA SER A 149 -13.57 -15.96 4.43
C SER A 149 -14.86 -15.63 3.67
N PRO A 150 -14.87 -15.70 2.33
CA PRO A 150 -16.11 -15.54 1.55
C PRO A 150 -17.20 -16.51 2.02
N GLY A 151 -18.37 -15.96 2.39
CA GLY A 151 -19.51 -16.74 2.88
C GLY A 151 -19.49 -17.04 4.39
N ALA A 152 -18.57 -16.44 5.15
CA ALA A 152 -18.64 -16.45 6.61
C ALA A 152 -19.86 -15.68 7.12
N ASP A 153 -20.48 -16.17 8.19
CA ASP A 153 -21.61 -15.50 8.85
C ASP A 153 -21.14 -14.45 9.88
N GLU A 154 -19.92 -14.60 10.41
CA GLU A 154 -19.36 -13.77 11.48
C GLU A 154 -17.89 -13.40 11.20
N ARG A 155 -17.44 -12.28 11.79
CA ARG A 155 -16.04 -11.84 11.71
C ARG A 155 -15.20 -12.49 12.81
N PRO A 156 -13.98 -12.96 12.50
CA PRO A 156 -13.03 -13.35 13.53
C PRO A 156 -12.74 -12.16 14.46
N THR A 157 -12.75 -12.39 15.77
CA THR A 157 -12.35 -11.40 16.78
C THR A 157 -11.02 -11.76 17.44
N THR A 158 -10.45 -12.92 17.08
CA THR A 158 -9.15 -13.40 17.53
C THR A 158 -8.33 -13.85 16.33
N GLY A 159 -7.01 -13.98 16.51
CA GLY A 159 -6.16 -14.61 15.52
C GLY A 159 -6.46 -16.11 15.34
N PRO A 160 -5.79 -16.75 14.36
CA PRO A 160 -5.85 -18.20 14.15
C PRO A 160 -5.62 -19.01 15.42
N GLU A 161 -6.18 -20.22 15.45
CA GLU A 161 -6.01 -21.13 16.58
C GLU A 161 -4.53 -21.39 16.87
N GLY A 162 -4.11 -21.17 18.12
CA GLY A 162 -2.73 -21.37 18.57
C GLY A 162 -1.85 -20.12 18.50
N GLU A 163 -2.29 -19.03 17.87
CA GLU A 163 -1.60 -17.74 17.99
C GLU A 163 -1.94 -17.06 19.33
N PRO A 164 -0.94 -16.46 20.01
CA PRO A 164 -1.21 -15.59 21.14
C PRO A 164 -2.01 -14.35 20.72
N GLU A 165 -2.78 -13.80 21.66
CA GLU A 165 -3.46 -12.53 21.48
C GLU A 165 -2.45 -11.40 21.20
N ARG A 166 -2.78 -10.55 20.22
CA ARG A 166 -1.93 -9.41 19.88
C ARG A 166 -1.91 -8.39 21.03
N PRO A 167 -0.74 -7.88 21.44
CA PRO A 167 -0.66 -6.84 22.46
C PRO A 167 -1.32 -5.55 21.96
N ALA A 168 -1.88 -4.76 22.88
CA ALA A 168 -2.50 -3.48 22.54
C ALA A 168 -1.51 -2.42 21.99
N SER A 169 -0.20 -2.68 22.11
CA SER A 169 0.87 -1.86 21.54
C SER A 169 2.03 -2.73 21.09
N TRP A 170 2.60 -2.41 19.93
CA TRP A 170 3.74 -3.13 19.36
C TRP A 170 4.55 -2.22 18.43
N THR A 171 5.69 -2.73 17.96
CA THR A 171 6.55 -2.08 16.98
C THR A 171 6.74 -3.01 15.78
N THR A 172 6.71 -2.47 14.57
CA THR A 172 7.12 -3.19 13.36
C THR A 172 8.34 -2.53 12.70
N ASN A 173 9.09 -3.32 11.94
CA ASN A 173 10.29 -2.86 11.22
C ASN A 173 10.30 -3.38 9.77
N PRO A 174 9.25 -3.14 8.97
CA PRO A 174 9.23 -3.53 7.56
C PRO A 174 10.42 -2.94 6.80
N VAL A 175 10.85 -3.66 5.77
CA VAL A 175 11.98 -3.27 4.92
C VAL A 175 11.52 -3.16 3.47
N VAL A 176 11.92 -2.06 2.81
CA VAL A 176 11.56 -1.75 1.43
C VAL A 176 12.83 -1.60 0.60
N LEU A 177 12.85 -2.16 -0.61
CA LEU A 177 13.92 -1.91 -1.57
C LEU A 177 13.62 -0.63 -2.38
N VAL A 178 14.60 0.26 -2.44
CA VAL A 178 14.50 1.51 -3.21
C VAL A 178 15.79 1.74 -4.00
N PRO A 179 15.76 2.45 -5.14
CA PRO A 179 16.99 2.89 -5.81
C PRO A 179 17.88 3.71 -4.87
N GLU A 180 19.19 3.53 -4.95
CA GLU A 180 20.17 4.13 -4.01
C GLU A 180 19.99 5.65 -3.83
N ASP A 181 19.77 6.38 -4.91
CA ASP A 181 19.64 7.85 -4.92
C ASP A 181 18.24 8.37 -4.53
N THR A 182 17.31 7.48 -4.16
CA THR A 182 15.93 7.89 -3.84
C THR A 182 15.89 8.60 -2.49
N GLN A 183 15.35 9.82 -2.45
CA GLN A 183 15.08 10.53 -1.21
C GLN A 183 13.64 10.29 -0.77
N ILE A 184 13.46 9.68 0.40
CA ILE A 184 12.14 9.32 0.91
C ILE A 184 11.55 10.50 1.66
N SER A 185 10.36 10.94 1.27
CA SER A 185 9.64 12.07 1.87
C SER A 185 8.50 11.61 2.77
N GLU A 186 7.85 10.49 2.44
CA GLU A 186 6.67 9.99 3.14
C GLU A 186 6.70 8.46 3.28
N VAL A 187 6.02 7.98 4.32
CA VAL A 187 5.70 6.57 4.54
C VAL A 187 4.18 6.43 4.47
N TRP A 188 3.69 5.62 3.54
CA TRP A 188 2.28 5.32 3.39
C TRP A 188 1.94 3.95 3.96
N VAL A 189 0.80 3.88 4.62
CA VAL A 189 0.24 2.65 5.20
C VAL A 189 -1.19 2.50 4.71
N TYR A 190 -1.56 1.31 4.26
CA TYR A 190 -2.90 1.04 3.72
C TYR A 190 -3.23 -0.46 3.74
N TRP A 191 -4.52 -0.78 3.56
CA TRP A 191 -5.05 -2.14 3.44
C TRP A 191 -5.79 -2.31 2.12
N GLU A 192 -6.69 -1.37 1.83
CA GLU A 192 -7.46 -1.31 0.59
C GLU A 192 -7.25 0.03 -0.11
N THR A 193 -7.24 0.00 -1.44
CA THR A 193 -7.29 1.21 -2.25
C THR A 193 -8.73 1.78 -2.26
N PRO A 194 -8.92 3.10 -2.34
CA PRO A 194 -7.91 4.13 -2.59
C PRO A 194 -7.30 4.76 -1.32
N ASP A 195 -7.56 4.19 -0.15
CA ASP A 195 -7.36 4.83 1.15
C ASP A 195 -5.94 4.59 1.69
N HIS A 196 -5.32 5.63 2.25
CA HIS A 196 -4.01 5.51 2.89
C HIS A 196 -3.81 6.52 4.02
N VAL A 197 -2.87 6.19 4.91
CA VAL A 197 -2.32 7.09 5.93
C VAL A 197 -0.97 7.60 5.47
N ASP A 198 -0.74 8.90 5.55
CA ASP A 198 0.52 9.58 5.20
C ASP A 198 1.32 9.94 6.46
N LEU A 199 2.53 9.41 6.59
CA LEU A 199 3.46 9.71 7.67
C LEU A 199 4.73 10.37 7.10
N ARG A 200 4.89 11.68 7.33
CA ARG A 200 6.02 12.45 6.79
C ARG A 200 7.32 12.12 7.50
N VAL A 201 8.36 11.90 6.69
CA VAL A 201 9.74 11.74 7.16
C VAL A 201 10.31 13.12 7.55
N PRO A 202 11.17 13.22 8.59
CA PRO A 202 11.77 14.50 9.01
C PRO A 202 12.66 15.18 7.96
#